data_AF-A0A8T3NUL0-F1
#
_entry.id   AF-A0A8T3NUL0-F1
#
_cell.length_a   1.000
_cell.length_b   1.000
_cell.length_c   1.000
_cell.angle_alpha   90.00
_cell.angle_beta   90.00
_cell.angle_gamma   90.00
#
_symmetry.space_group_name_H-M   'P 1'
#
loop_
_entity.id
_entity.type
_entity.pdbx_description
1 polymer ?
#
loop_
_entity_poly.entity_id
_entity_poly.type
_entity_poly.pdbx_seq_one_letter_code
_entity_poly.pdbx_strand_id
1 'polypeptide(L)'
;MLIDAAPHQTRNVLEDLGRMDPDHVAAAAIVTGSADLLVELHAEDFDGLLDHAELVGEIDGIRSTRTTFVQPSDNSPNRPDGQAS
;
A
#
# COMPACT_ATOMS: atom_id res chain seq x y z
N MET A 1 1.68 1.71 2.14
CA MET A 1 2.74 0.79 2.62
C MET A 1 4.03 1.58 2.81
N LEU A 2 4.71 1.40 3.92
CA LEU A 2 6.02 1.98 4.20
C LEU A 2 7.10 0.92 4.02
N ILE A 3 8.24 1.30 3.45
CA ILE A 3 9.36 0.39 3.19
C ILE A 3 10.64 0.96 3.82
N ASP A 4 11.35 0.11 4.54
CA ASP A 4 12.73 0.31 5.01
C ASP A 4 13.64 -0.49 4.08
N ALA A 5 14.46 0.21 3.30
CA ALA A 5 15.36 -0.38 2.32
C ALA A 5 16.76 -0.54 2.94
N ALA A 6 17.56 -1.43 2.36
CA ALA A 6 18.95 -1.54 2.73
C ALA A 6 19.70 -0.25 2.35
N PRO A 7 20.75 0.13 3.11
CA PRO A 7 21.55 1.30 2.79
C PRO A 7 22.00 1.28 1.34
N HIS A 8 21.82 2.41 0.64
CA HIS A 8 22.12 2.57 -0.79
C HIS A 8 21.24 1.78 -1.78
N GLN A 9 20.25 1.01 -1.31
CA GLN A 9 19.30 0.29 -2.17
C GLN A 9 18.01 1.05 -2.44
N THR A 10 17.71 2.13 -1.70
CA THR A 10 16.47 2.92 -1.84
C THR A 10 16.13 3.28 -3.29
N ARG A 11 17.13 3.64 -4.10
CA ARG A 11 16.92 3.97 -5.52
C ARG A 11 16.61 2.74 -6.37
N ASN A 12 17.29 1.62 -6.14
CA ASN A 12 17.05 0.38 -6.88
C ASN A 12 15.65 -0.15 -6.57
N VAL A 13 15.27 -0.15 -5.29
CA VAL A 13 13.92 -0.52 -4.84
C VAL A 13 12.87 0.40 -5.49
N LEU A 14 13.10 1.71 -5.54
CA LEU A 14 12.19 2.65 -6.22
C LEU A 14 12.06 2.35 -7.72
N GLU A 15 13.17 2.03 -8.39
CA GLU A 15 13.18 1.70 -9.82
C GLU A 15 12.44 0.37 -10.09
N ASP A 16 12.56 -0.61 -9.21
CA ASP A 16 11.85 -1.88 -9.33
C ASP A 16 10.35 -1.73 -9.03
N LEU A 17 9.98 -0.93 -8.02
CA LEU A 17 8.59 -0.53 -7.77
C LEU A 17 7.98 0.18 -8.98
N GLY A 18 8.74 1.04 -9.65
CA GLY A 18 8.30 1.74 -10.86
C GLY A 18 8.14 0.84 -12.11
N ARG A 19 8.59 -0.42 -12.04
CA ARG A 19 8.40 -1.44 -13.08
C ARG A 19 7.27 -2.42 -12.78
N MET A 20 6.73 -2.39 -11.57
CA MET A 20 5.59 -3.23 -11.21
C MET A 20 4.33 -2.82 -11.97
N ASP A 21 3.37 -3.74 -12.05
CA ASP A 21 2.09 -3.47 -12.67
C ASP A 21 1.38 -2.31 -11.93
N PRO A 22 0.87 -1.28 -12.64
CA PRO A 22 0.16 -0.16 -12.02
C PRO A 22 -1.13 -0.59 -11.30
N ASP A 23 -1.69 -1.77 -11.62
CA ASP A 23 -2.81 -2.34 -10.87
C ASP A 23 -2.38 -2.87 -9.50
N HIS A 24 -1.08 -3.14 -9.30
CA HIS A 24 -0.51 -3.55 -8.01
C HIS A 24 0.05 -2.35 -7.23
N VAL A 25 0.87 -1.52 -7.88
CA VAL A 25 1.52 -0.34 -7.30
C VAL A 25 1.03 0.93 -8.01
N ALA A 26 0.16 1.66 -7.35
CA ALA A 26 -0.39 2.91 -7.88
C ALA A 26 0.63 4.06 -7.85
N ALA A 27 1.46 4.12 -6.80
CA ALA A 27 2.50 5.12 -6.66
C ALA A 27 3.62 4.65 -5.71
N ALA A 28 4.83 5.16 -5.94
CA ALA A 28 5.97 4.98 -5.04
C ALA A 28 6.80 6.26 -4.98
N ALA A 29 7.23 6.66 -3.78
CA ALA A 29 8.03 7.86 -3.57
C ALA A 29 9.02 7.70 -2.41
N ILE A 30 10.18 8.36 -2.53
CA ILE A 30 11.14 8.50 -1.42
C ILE A 30 10.59 9.49 -0.41
N VAL A 31 10.65 9.12 0.87
CA VAL A 31 10.22 9.97 1.98
C VAL A 31 11.35 10.14 2.98
N THR A 32 11.34 11.25 3.72
CA THR A 32 12.29 11.49 4.82
C THR A 32 11.60 11.24 6.15
N GLY A 33 12.14 10.35 6.99
CA GLY A 33 11.60 10.12 8.32
C GLY A 33 11.81 8.69 8.81
N SER A 34 10.72 8.02 9.20
CA SER A 34 10.73 6.67 9.79
C SER A 34 10.77 5.52 8.78
N ALA A 35 10.82 5.83 7.48
CA ALA A 35 10.91 4.89 6.38
C ALA A 35 11.65 5.55 5.22
N ASP A 36 12.13 4.76 4.27
CA ASP A 36 12.81 5.26 3.07
C ASP A 36 11.84 5.53 1.93
N LEU A 37 10.79 4.71 1.81
CA LEU A 37 9.80 4.81 0.73
C LEU A 37 8.36 4.71 1.28
N LEU A 38 7.46 5.43 0.62
CA LEU A 38 6.02 5.27 0.72
C LEU A 38 5.49 4.72 -0.61
N VAL A 39 4.69 3.66 -0.53
CA VAL A 39 4.09 2.96 -1.66
C VAL A 39 2.58 2.90 -1.46
N GLU A 40 1.82 3.28 -2.49
CA GLU A 40 0.37 3.12 -2.55
C GLU A 40 0.05 1.86 -3.35
N LEU A 41 -0.70 0.95 -2.73
CA LEU A 41 -1.18 -0.27 -3.34
C LEU A 41 -2.67 -0.13 -3.60
N HIS A 42 -3.14 -0.75 -4.67
CA HIS A 42 -4.55 -0.83 -5.00
C HIS A 42 -4.93 -2.29 -5.24
N ALA A 43 -6.12 -2.71 -4.81
CA ALA A 43 -6.74 -3.96 -5.23
C ALA A 43 -8.25 -3.85 -5.00
N GLU A 44 -9.03 -4.72 -5.65
CA GLU A 44 -10.49 -4.74 -5.52
C GLU A 44 -10.95 -5.23 -4.15
N ASP A 45 -10.15 -6.09 -3.51
CA ASP A 45 -10.45 -6.68 -2.21
C ASP A 45 -9.20 -6.76 -1.31
N PHE A 46 -9.43 -7.25 -0.09
CA PHE A 46 -8.39 -7.34 0.92
C PHE A 46 -7.33 -8.42 0.59
N ASP A 47 -7.75 -9.53 -0.01
CA ASP A 47 -6.86 -10.63 -0.33
C ASP A 47 -5.89 -10.22 -1.46
N GLY A 48 -6.37 -9.53 -2.50
CA GLY A 48 -5.53 -8.93 -3.52
C GLY A 48 -4.56 -7.87 -2.96
N LEU A 49 -4.99 -7.07 -1.98
CA LEU A 49 -4.09 -6.13 -1.29
C LEU A 49 -2.97 -6.85 -0.52
N LEU A 50 -3.25 -8.03 0.06
CA LEU A 50 -2.24 -8.85 0.72
C LEU A 50 -1.25 -9.43 -0.29
N ASP A 51 -1.76 -10.00 -1.39
CA ASP A 51 -0.93 -10.55 -2.47
C ASP A 51 0.00 -9.46 -3.05
N HIS A 52 -0.54 -8.26 -3.30
CA HIS A 52 0.26 -7.14 -3.81
C HIS A 52 1.32 -6.69 -2.80
N ALA A 53 1.00 -6.68 -1.50
CA ALA A 53 1.96 -6.35 -0.45
C ALA A 53 3.06 -7.41 -0.30
N GLU A 54 2.73 -8.69 -0.47
CA GLU A 54 3.71 -9.78 -0.47
C GLU A 54 4.65 -9.66 -1.66
N LEU A 55 4.13 -9.45 -2.86
CA LEU A 55 4.93 -9.22 -4.08
C LEU A 55 5.91 -8.06 -3.93
N VAL A 56 5.46 -6.94 -3.34
CA VAL A 56 6.35 -5.81 -3.04
C VAL A 56 7.42 -6.21 -2.02
N GLY A 57 7.06 -6.98 -0.99
CA GLY A 57 7.99 -7.46 0.02
C GLY A 57 9.10 -8.38 -0.49
N GLU A 58 8.92 -8.99 -1.67
CA GLU A 58 9.93 -9.85 -2.31
C GLU A 58 11.01 -9.06 -3.09
N ILE A 59 10.87 -7.74 -3.25
CA ILE A 59 11.87 -6.91 -3.95
C ILE A 59 13.20 -6.93 -3.20
N ASP A 60 14.27 -7.26 -3.92
CA ASP A 60 15.62 -7.29 -3.34
C ASP A 60 16.04 -5.92 -2.81
N GLY A 61 16.73 -5.93 -1.67
CA GLY A 61 17.12 -4.71 -0.97
C GLY A 61 16.04 -4.12 -0.06
N ILE A 62 14.83 -4.69 0.03
CA ILE A 62 13.90 -4.38 1.12
C ILE A 62 14.30 -5.11 2.39
N ARG A 63 14.36 -4.40 3.52
CA ARG A 63 14.64 -4.98 4.84
C ARG A 63 13.39 -5.24 5.64
N SER A 64 12.41 -4.35 5.53
CA SER A 64 11.16 -4.46 6.26
C SER A 64 10.08 -3.63 5.58
N THR A 65 8.84 -4.07 5.75
CA THR A 65 7.66 -3.41 5.21
C THR A 65 6.61 -3.24 6.29
N ARG A 66 5.89 -2.11 6.24
CA ARG A 66 4.75 -1.85 7.12
C ARG A 66 3.56 -1.41 6.28
N THR A 67 2.54 -2.27 6.19
CA THR A 67 1.32 -1.99 5.44
C THR A 67 0.24 -1.45 6.36
N THR A 68 -0.43 -0.39 5.93
CA THR A 68 -1.62 0.17 6.59
C THR A 68 -2.75 0.05 5.60
N PHE A 69 -3.78 -0.71 5.96
CA PHE A 69 -4.97 -0.88 5.14
C PHE A 69 -5.97 0.22 5.48
N VAL A 70 -6.45 0.90 4.43
CA VAL A 70 -7.48 1.93 4.56
C VAL A 70 -8.78 1.31 4.09
N GLN A 71 -9.69 1.05 5.04
CA GLN A 71 -11.07 0.74 4.66
C GLN A 71 -11.76 2.04 4.26
N PRO A 72 -12.46 2.10 3.12
CA PRO A 72 -13.32 3.24 2.84
C PRO A 72 -14.32 3.35 3.99
N SER A 73 -14.40 4.53 4.61
CA SER A 73 -15.39 4.79 5.64
C SER A 73 -16.77 4.42 5.10
N ASP A 74 -17.44 3.50 5.79
CA ASP A 74 -18.79 3.09 5.49
C ASP A 74 -19.71 4.29 5.71
N ASN A 75 -19.83 5.14 4.70
CA ASN A 75 -20.69 6.33 4.71
C ASN A 75 -22.13 5.92 4.41
N SER A 76 -22.55 4.77 4.96
CA SER A 76 -23.92 4.30 4.93
C SER A 76 -24.80 5.42 5.52
N PRO A 77 -25.68 6.06 4.72
CA PRO A 77 -26.58 7.04 5.27
C PRO A 77 -27.48 6.32 6.27
N ASN A 78 -27.36 6.71 7.55
CA ASN A 78 -28.26 6.30 8.62
C ASN A 78 -29.70 6.50 8.12
N ARG A 79 -30.38 5.45 7.63
CA ARG A 79 -31.80 5.51 7.35
C ARG A 79 -32.47 5.45 8.73
N PRO A 80 -33.17 6.51 9.19
CA PRO A 80 -34.00 6.36 10.37
C PRO A 80 -35.04 5.28 10.05
N ASP A 81 -35.02 4.20 10.83
CA ASP A 81 -36.02 3.15 10.77
C ASP A 81 -37.42 3.76 10.73
N GLY A 82 -38.23 3.22 9.83
CA GLY A 82 -39.51 3.78 9.45
C GLY A 82 -40.40 4.14 10.63
N GLN A 83 -40.98 5.35 10.55
CA GLN A 83 -42.30 5.58 11.13
C GLN A 83 -43.27 4.57 10.52
N ALA A 84 -43.70 3.59 11.32
CA ALA A 84 -44.97 2.92 11.10
C ALA A 84 -45.95 3.47 12.16
N SER A 85 -46.96 4.17 11.66
CA SER A 85 -48.15 4.60 12.39
C SER A 85 -49.03 3.42 12.78
#